data_AF-A0A645AMP3-F1
#
_entry.id   AF-A0A645AMP3-F1
#
_cell.length_a   1.000
_cell.length_b   1.000
_cell.length_c   1.000
_cell.angle_alpha   90.00
_cell.angle_beta   90.00
_cell.angle_gamma   90.00
#
_symmetry.space_group_name_H-M   'P 1'
#
loop_
_entity.id
_entity.type
_entity.pdbx_description
1 polymer ?
#
loop_
_entity_poly.entity_id
_entity_poly.type
_entity_poly.pdbx_seq_one_letter_code
_entity_poly.pdbx_strand_id
1 'polypeptide(L)'
;MADDAPDGLATALDEAIYAKKYFYLRNPGFREELDYIVKPLSTLRRQTALGDFHDMVACKVWAESRLLTGDEALFRAGKQVLADAGVVDRLHRVARAATETRAAQQQRLLAVRDDELCDDDMGLFYTAEESEEFR
;
A
#
# COMPACT_ATOMS: atom_id res chain seq x y z
N MET A 1 -4.01 14.20 -22.50
CA MET A 1 -4.95 14.90 -21.62
C MET A 1 -4.11 15.60 -20.57
N ALA A 2 -4.33 16.89 -20.34
CA ALA A 2 -3.75 17.54 -19.15
C ALA A 2 -4.43 16.90 -17.94
N ASP A 3 -3.63 16.24 -17.10
CA ASP A 3 -4.07 15.43 -15.95
C ASP A 3 -4.17 16.30 -14.67
N ASP A 4 -4.03 17.61 -14.84
CA ASP A 4 -3.99 18.58 -13.76
C ASP A 4 -5.41 18.96 -13.36
N ALA A 5 -5.77 18.52 -12.16
CA ALA A 5 -6.95 19.00 -11.47
C ALA A 5 -6.84 20.52 -11.28
N PRO A 6 -7.97 21.26 -11.28
CA PRO A 6 -7.96 22.68 -10.92
C PRO A 6 -7.28 22.92 -9.59
N ASP A 7 -6.54 24.03 -9.50
CA ASP A 7 -5.92 24.45 -8.24
C ASP A 7 -6.96 24.52 -7.12
N GLY A 8 -6.64 23.95 -5.97
CA GLY A 8 -7.51 23.91 -4.79
C GLY A 8 -8.57 22.79 -4.80
N LEU A 9 -8.78 22.05 -5.90
CA LEU A 9 -9.73 20.94 -5.90
C LEU A 9 -9.33 19.82 -4.92
N ALA A 10 -8.05 19.48 -4.87
CA ALA A 10 -7.54 18.47 -3.93
C ALA A 10 -7.80 18.88 -2.48
N THR A 11 -7.57 20.16 -2.14
CA THR A 11 -7.84 20.73 -0.82
C THR A 11 -9.33 20.69 -0.49
N ALA A 12 -10.19 21.09 -1.42
CA ALA A 12 -11.63 21.05 -1.21
C ALA A 12 -12.17 19.63 -1.01
N LEU A 13 -11.63 18.65 -1.74
CA LEU A 13 -11.97 17.23 -1.56
C LEU A 13 -11.47 16.70 -0.21
N ASP A 14 -10.26 17.06 0.18
CA ASP A 14 -9.68 16.68 1.46
C ASP A 14 -10.52 17.19 2.63
N GLU A 15 -10.86 18.48 2.63
CA GLU A 15 -11.73 19.09 3.65
C GLU A 15 -13.11 18.43 3.72
N ALA A 16 -13.71 18.15 2.56
CA ALA A 16 -15.03 17.53 2.49
C ALA A 16 -15.02 16.09 3.03
N ILE A 17 -13.99 15.29 2.69
CA ILE A 17 -13.87 13.91 3.16
C ILE A 17 -13.48 13.88 4.65
N TYR A 18 -12.60 14.78 5.09
CA TYR A 18 -12.21 14.91 6.50
C TYR A 18 -13.42 15.21 7.40
N ALA A 19 -14.30 16.13 6.98
CA ALA A 19 -15.54 16.43 7.69
C ALA A 19 -16.44 15.18 7.83
N LYS A 20 -16.48 14.33 6.80
CA LYS A 20 -17.20 13.05 6.86
C LYS A 20 -16.49 12.05 7.76
N LYS A 21 -15.17 11.86 7.66
CA LYS A 21 -14.38 11.01 8.58
C LYS A 21 -14.70 11.35 10.03
N TYR A 22 -14.67 12.63 10.37
CA TYR A 22 -14.97 13.11 11.72
C TYR A 22 -16.41 12.79 12.17
N PHE A 23 -17.40 12.96 11.28
CA PHE A 23 -18.79 12.61 11.57
C PHE A 23 -18.96 11.11 11.84
N TYR A 24 -18.41 10.24 10.99
CA TYR A 24 -18.51 8.78 11.14
C TYR A 24 -17.82 8.28 12.40
N LEU A 25 -16.67 8.86 12.74
CA LEU A 25 -15.92 8.49 13.94
C LEU A 25 -16.67 8.86 15.23
N ARG A 26 -17.31 10.04 15.27
CA ARG A 26 -17.95 10.56 16.50
C ARG A 26 -19.42 10.18 16.65
N ASN A 27 -20.10 9.82 15.58
CA ASN A 27 -21.51 9.45 15.64
C ASN A 27 -21.67 8.09 16.34
N PRO A 28 -22.44 8.00 17.45
CA PRO A 28 -22.62 6.76 18.20
C PRO A 28 -23.21 5.59 17.40
N GLY A 29 -23.92 5.88 16.29
CA GLY A 29 -24.53 4.88 15.43
C GLY A 29 -23.59 4.25 14.40
N PHE A 30 -22.42 4.84 14.13
CA PHE A 30 -21.42 4.30 13.21
C PHE A 30 -20.17 3.84 13.97
N ARG A 31 -19.47 4.77 14.66
CA ARG A 31 -18.18 4.51 15.33
C ARG A 31 -17.16 3.85 14.38
N GLU A 32 -17.16 4.28 13.13
CA GLU A 32 -16.26 3.76 12.10
C GLU A 32 -15.14 4.76 11.81
N GLU A 33 -13.92 4.27 11.70
CA GLU A 33 -12.81 5.03 11.15
C GLU A 33 -12.77 4.87 9.63
N LEU A 34 -12.59 6.00 8.94
CA LEU A 34 -12.39 6.04 7.50
C LEU A 34 -10.94 6.45 7.21
N ASP A 35 -10.25 5.63 6.41
CA ASP A 35 -8.97 5.99 5.83
C ASP A 35 -9.17 6.38 4.37
N TYR A 36 -8.61 7.53 4.00
CA TYR A 36 -8.74 8.07 2.66
C TYR A 36 -7.45 8.75 2.21
N ILE A 37 -7.25 8.82 0.90
CA ILE A 37 -6.14 9.53 0.28
C ILE A 37 -6.70 10.29 -0.92
N VAL A 38 -6.47 11.61 -0.94
CA VAL A 38 -6.72 12.45 -2.12
C VAL A 38 -5.37 12.72 -2.79
N LYS A 39 -5.23 12.34 -4.05
CA LYS A 39 -4.03 12.62 -4.84
C LYS A 39 -4.35 12.75 -6.32
N PRO A 40 -3.60 13.58 -7.08
CA PRO A 40 -3.74 13.64 -8.52
C PRO A 40 -3.24 12.36 -9.18
N LEU A 41 -3.74 12.07 -10.38
CA LEU A 41 -3.31 10.90 -11.16
C LEU A 41 -1.83 10.99 -11.56
N SER A 42 -1.28 12.20 -11.70
CA SER A 42 0.16 12.44 -11.91
C SER A 42 1.01 11.86 -10.78
N THR A 43 0.54 11.90 -9.52
CA THR A 43 1.22 11.22 -8.42
C THR A 43 1.27 9.72 -8.67
N LEU A 44 0.17 9.07 -9.07
CA LEU A 44 0.17 7.63 -9.36
C LEU A 44 1.20 7.27 -10.44
N ARG A 45 1.32 8.10 -11.49
CA ARG A 45 2.33 7.92 -12.55
C ARG A 45 3.76 8.00 -12.01
N ARG A 46 4.05 8.92 -11.09
CA ARG A 46 5.37 8.98 -10.43
C ARG A 46 5.64 7.70 -9.62
N GLN A 47 4.64 7.22 -8.90
CA GLN A 47 4.76 6.06 -8.02
C GLN A 47 4.97 4.74 -8.78
N THR A 48 4.67 4.67 -10.08
CA THR A 48 4.95 3.45 -10.88
C THR A 48 6.44 3.13 -11.00
N ALA A 49 7.33 4.09 -10.67
CA ALA A 49 8.75 3.82 -10.54
C ALA A 49 9.04 2.77 -9.45
N LEU A 50 8.18 2.67 -8.43
CA LEU A 50 8.39 1.88 -7.21
C LEU A 50 9.71 2.29 -6.54
N GLY A 51 9.89 3.59 -6.29
CA GLY A 51 11.14 4.15 -5.78
C GLY A 51 11.38 3.85 -4.30
N ASP A 52 10.31 3.73 -3.53
CA ASP A 52 10.34 3.37 -2.12
C ASP A 52 9.19 2.42 -1.75
N PHE A 53 9.13 2.06 -0.47
CA PHE A 53 8.06 1.22 0.06
C PHE A 53 6.67 1.87 -0.05
N HIS A 54 6.56 3.19 0.10
CA HIS A 54 5.28 3.91 0.01
C HIS A 54 4.71 3.88 -1.41
N ASP A 55 5.58 4.00 -2.42
CA ASP A 55 5.23 3.86 -3.83
C ASP A 55 4.72 2.44 -4.14
N MET A 56 5.38 1.42 -3.58
CA MET A 56 4.92 0.03 -3.68
C MET A 56 3.54 -0.17 -3.07
N VAL A 57 3.32 0.32 -1.85
CA VAL A 57 2.03 0.24 -1.16
C VAL A 57 0.95 0.97 -1.97
N ALA A 58 1.23 2.18 -2.43
CA ALA A 58 0.30 2.97 -3.22
C ALA A 58 -0.12 2.26 -4.52
N CYS A 59 0.84 1.64 -5.20
CA CYS A 59 0.58 0.86 -6.41
C CYS A 59 -0.20 -0.43 -6.10
N LYS A 60 0.12 -1.13 -5.00
CA LYS A 60 -0.61 -2.32 -4.56
C LYS A 60 -2.07 -2.01 -4.25
N VAL A 61 -2.31 -0.94 -3.47
CA VAL A 61 -3.68 -0.46 -3.18
C VAL A 61 -4.45 -0.19 -4.46
N TRP A 62 -3.82 0.49 -5.43
CA TRP A 62 -4.44 0.73 -6.73
C TRP A 62 -4.64 -0.54 -7.57
N ALA A 63 -3.74 -1.52 -7.51
CA ALA A 63 -3.88 -2.78 -8.23
C ALA A 63 -5.07 -3.60 -7.70
N GLU A 64 -5.23 -3.64 -6.37
CA GLU A 64 -6.27 -4.42 -5.67
C GLU A 64 -7.62 -3.68 -5.56
N SER A 65 -7.63 -2.36 -5.82
CA SER A 65 -8.84 -1.54 -5.69
C SER A 65 -9.98 -2.00 -6.60
N ARG A 66 -11.21 -1.72 -6.15
CA ARG A 66 -12.44 -1.88 -6.91
C ARG A 66 -13.17 -0.54 -6.98
N LEU A 67 -13.77 -0.25 -8.14
CA LEU A 67 -14.63 0.94 -8.27
C LEU A 67 -15.90 0.72 -7.47
N LEU A 68 -16.16 1.62 -6.52
CA LEU A 68 -17.42 1.65 -5.76
C LEU A 68 -18.37 2.71 -6.35
N THR A 69 -17.84 3.91 -6.61
CA THR A 69 -18.59 5.04 -7.16
C THR A 69 -17.62 6.04 -7.81
N GLY A 70 -18.16 6.97 -8.60
CA GLY A 70 -17.40 8.03 -9.26
C GLY A 70 -17.18 7.78 -10.76
N ASP A 71 -16.10 8.35 -11.28
CA ASP A 71 -15.78 8.32 -12.70
C ASP A 71 -15.09 7.00 -13.08
N GLU A 72 -15.79 6.15 -13.83
CA GLU A 72 -15.27 4.87 -14.31
C GLU A 72 -14.11 5.04 -15.31
N ALA A 73 -14.14 6.07 -16.16
CA ALA A 73 -13.08 6.32 -17.12
C ALA A 73 -11.79 6.72 -16.41
N LEU A 74 -11.87 7.57 -15.37
CA LEU A 74 -10.73 7.93 -14.54
C LEU A 74 -10.17 6.71 -13.79
N PHE A 75 -11.04 5.87 -13.23
CA PHE A 75 -10.61 4.63 -12.56
C PHE A 75 -9.89 3.69 -13.52
N ARG A 76 -10.45 3.48 -14.73
CA ARG A 76 -9.82 2.68 -15.78
C ARG A 76 -8.49 3.28 -16.23
N ALA A 77 -8.39 4.60 -16.36
CA ALA A 77 -7.13 5.27 -16.68
C ALA A 77 -6.06 5.01 -15.60
N GLY A 78 -6.43 5.04 -14.31
CA GLY A 78 -5.55 4.66 -13.21
C GLY A 78 -5.07 3.21 -13.31
N LYS A 79 -5.97 2.26 -13.58
CA LYS A 79 -5.58 0.86 -13.81
C LYS A 79 -4.65 0.70 -15.01
N GLN A 80 -4.89 1.44 -16.09
CA GLN A 80 -4.06 1.40 -17.29
C GLN A 80 -2.65 1.93 -17.02
N VAL A 81 -2.50 2.98 -16.21
CA VAL A 81 -1.18 3.50 -15.79
C VAL A 81 -0.31 2.41 -15.14
N LEU A 82 -0.92 1.56 -14.29
CA LEU A 82 -0.19 0.44 -13.66
C LEU A 82 0.17 -0.66 -14.66
N ALA A 83 -0.73 -0.95 -15.61
CA ALA A 83 -0.53 -1.95 -16.64
C ALA A 83 0.59 -1.55 -17.60
N ASP A 84 0.55 -0.31 -18.12
CA ASP A 84 1.52 0.23 -19.07
C ASP A 84 2.94 0.27 -18.47
N ALA A 85 3.03 0.54 -17.17
CA ALA A 85 4.29 0.57 -16.43
C ALA A 85 4.78 -0.83 -15.99
N GLY A 86 4.05 -1.91 -16.28
CA GLY A 86 4.39 -3.27 -15.87
C GLY A 86 4.43 -3.47 -14.35
N VAL A 87 3.74 -2.61 -13.59
CA VAL A 87 3.77 -2.61 -12.12
C VAL A 87 3.10 -3.86 -11.56
N VAL A 88 2.00 -4.31 -12.18
CA VAL A 88 1.24 -5.49 -11.73
C VAL A 88 2.13 -6.73 -11.70
N ASP A 89 2.89 -6.98 -12.77
CA ASP A 89 3.81 -8.12 -12.84
C ASP A 89 4.98 -8.00 -11.86
N ARG A 90 5.49 -6.79 -11.63
CA ARG A 90 6.51 -6.53 -10.60
C ARG A 90 5.98 -6.87 -9.21
N LEU A 91 4.77 -6.42 -8.87
CA LEU A 91 4.13 -6.71 -7.58
C LEU A 91 3.90 -8.22 -7.39
N HIS A 92 3.44 -8.92 -8.43
CA HIS A 92 3.27 -10.38 -8.36
C HIS A 92 4.60 -11.11 -8.14
N ARG A 93 5.69 -10.68 -8.78
CA ARG A 93 7.02 -11.26 -8.55
C ARG A 93 7.49 -11.06 -7.12
N VAL A 94 7.33 -9.85 -6.57
CA VAL A 94 7.69 -9.56 -5.17
C VAL A 94 6.86 -10.40 -4.20
N ALA A 95 5.54 -10.49 -4.42
CA ALA A 95 4.65 -11.29 -3.58
C ALA A 95 4.98 -12.79 -3.61
N ARG A 96 5.32 -13.32 -4.79
CA ARG A 96 5.76 -14.70 -4.95
C ARG A 96 7.07 -14.95 -4.21
N ALA A 97 8.08 -14.10 -4.40
CA ALA A 97 9.35 -14.22 -3.70
C ALA A 97 9.17 -14.14 -2.18
N ALA A 98 8.33 -13.24 -1.68
CA ALA A 98 8.02 -13.14 -0.25
C ALA A 98 7.38 -14.42 0.31
N THR A 99 6.50 -15.07 -0.47
CA THR A 99 5.86 -16.32 -0.09
C THR A 99 6.85 -17.49 -0.05
N GLU A 100 7.72 -17.59 -1.06
CA GLU A 100 8.78 -18.60 -1.12
C GLU A 100 9.78 -18.42 0.04
N THR A 101 10.23 -17.19 0.29
CA THR A 101 11.11 -16.86 1.42
C THR A 101 10.44 -17.21 2.75
N ARG A 102 9.17 -16.84 2.94
CA ARG A 102 8.44 -17.17 4.17
C ARG A 102 8.38 -18.67 4.41
N ALA A 103 8.05 -19.46 3.38
CA ALA A 103 7.97 -20.91 3.49
C ALA A 103 9.33 -21.52 3.86
N ALA A 104 10.41 -21.07 3.22
CA ALA A 104 11.77 -21.52 3.52
C ALA A 104 12.19 -21.18 4.96
N GLN A 105 11.92 -19.96 5.41
CA GLN A 105 12.23 -19.53 6.78
C GLN A 105 11.43 -20.30 7.83
N GLN A 106 10.14 -20.53 7.58
CA GLN A 106 9.32 -21.36 8.47
C GLN A 106 9.83 -22.79 8.56
N GLN A 107 10.24 -23.39 7.44
CA GLN A 107 10.83 -24.74 7.44
C GLN A 107 12.14 -24.79 8.22
N ARG A 108 13.00 -23.77 8.07
CA ARG A 108 14.24 -23.64 8.82
C ARG A 108 13.97 -23.57 10.33
N LEU A 109 13.09 -22.66 10.76
CA LEU A 109 12.74 -22.49 12.18
C LEU A 109 12.15 -23.77 12.81
N LEU A 110 11.46 -24.60 12.05
CA LEU A 110 10.92 -25.88 12.53
C LEU A 110 11.95 -27.02 12.57
N ALA A 111 13.06 -26.91 11.83
CA ALA A 111 14.05 -27.97 11.66
C ALA A 111 15.32 -27.76 12.49
N VAL A 112 15.65 -26.50 12.82
CA VAL A 112 16.84 -26.11 13.59
C VAL A 112 16.51 -26.15 15.08
N ARG A 113 17.48 -26.56 15.90
CA ARG A 113 17.35 -26.51 17.36
C ARG A 113 17.56 -25.09 17.88
N ASP A 114 16.94 -24.76 18.99
CA ASP A 114 17.04 -23.42 19.60
C ASP A 114 18.48 -22.95 19.83
N ASP A 115 19.40 -23.86 20.18
CA ASP A 115 20.82 -23.58 20.41
C ASP A 115 21.64 -23.33 19.13
N GLU A 116 21.04 -23.52 17.96
CA GLU A 116 21.65 -23.33 16.64
C GLU A 116 21.04 -22.15 15.85
N LEU A 117 20.05 -21.44 16.42
CA LEU A 117 19.47 -20.24 15.82
C LEU A 117 20.48 -19.08 15.84
N CYS A 118 20.54 -18.32 14.75
CA CYS A 118 21.40 -17.13 14.66
C CYS A 118 20.59 -15.83 14.69
N ASP A 119 21.29 -14.70 14.74
CA ASP A 119 20.66 -13.37 14.79
C ASP A 119 19.76 -13.09 13.57
N ASP A 120 20.09 -13.63 12.39
CA ASP A 120 19.22 -13.53 11.21
C ASP A 120 17.89 -14.27 11.40
N ASP A 121 17.88 -15.38 12.13
CA ASP A 121 16.66 -16.12 12.48
C ASP A 121 15.83 -15.34 13.50
N MET A 122 16.50 -14.70 14.47
CA MET A 122 15.85 -13.85 15.47
C MET A 122 15.22 -12.61 14.82
N GLY A 123 15.88 -12.05 13.79
CA GLY A 123 15.37 -10.96 12.96
C GLY A 123 13.98 -11.18 12.36
N LEU A 124 13.53 -12.44 12.24
CA LEU A 124 12.20 -12.80 11.72
C LEU A 124 11.06 -12.56 12.72
N PHE A 125 11.37 -12.40 14.00
CA PHE A 125 10.37 -12.22 15.07
C PHE A 125 10.17 -10.76 15.47
N TYR A 126 11.02 -9.85 14.97
CA TYR A 126 10.96 -8.42 15.27
C TYR A 126 10.26 -7.66 14.16
N THR A 127 9.54 -6.60 14.53
CA THR A 127 9.06 -5.61 13.57
C THR A 127 10.24 -4.77 13.03
N ALA A 128 10.02 -4.08 11.91
CA ALA A 128 11.05 -3.21 11.33
C ALA A 128 11.53 -2.13 12.32
N GLU A 129 10.66 -1.64 13.20
CA GLU A 129 11.00 -0.68 14.27
C GLU A 129 11.81 -1.33 15.42
N GLU A 130 11.55 -2.60 15.76
CA GLU A 130 12.29 -3.31 16.82
C GLU A 130 13.66 -3.82 16.35
N SER A 131 13.88 -3.97 15.04
CA SER A 131 15.14 -4.49 14.49
C SER A 131 16.34 -3.53 14.62
N GLU A 132 16.11 -2.24 14.87
CA GLU A 132 17.18 -1.25 15.10
C GLU A 132 17.76 -1.32 16.52
N GLU A 133 17.06 -1.91 17.50
CA GLU A 133 17.53 -2.00 18.90
C GLU A 133 18.56 -3.12 19.15
N PHE A 134 18.71 -4.05 18.21
CA PHE A 134 19.54 -5.26 18.37
C PHE A 134 20.79 -5.29 17.47
N ARG A 135 21.22 -4.14 16.92
CA ARG A 135 22.37 -4.04 16.00
C ARG A 135 23.62 -3.41 16.63
#